data_AF-A0A964J772-F1
#
_entry.id   AF-A0A964J772-F1
#
_cell.length_a   1.000
_cell.length_b   1.000
_cell.length_c   1.000
_cell.angle_alpha   90.00
_cell.angle_beta   90.00
_cell.angle_gamma   90.00
#
_symmetry.space_group_name_H-M   'P 1'
#
loop_
_entity.id
_entity.type
_entity.pdbx_description
1 polymer ?
#
loop_
_entity_poly.entity_id
_entity_poly.type
_entity_poly.pdbx_seq_one_letter_code
_entity_poly.pdbx_strand_id
1 'polypeptide(L)'
;MARNGSVRGGAIVVVVMGKTGGREMLSGSDHGLMLVYGHLDAVIESRGAQHLPVSQWFVRAVHAYIAVVTAPGVDGPLYALDMRLRPSGNKEPVAVSIGSLQRYHASEAWAWERMALTGTRVIAGPAALRAKADGAIRDSLTHAGKPAKIRTDAVAMRARLARELPPEGKLDVKLRPGGSMEVKFVAQVL
;
A
#
# COMPACT_ATOMS: atom_id res chain seq x y z
N MET A 1 -22.95 0.38 -8.11
CA MET A 1 -22.95 1.27 -6.92
C MET A 1 -24.30 1.92 -6.64
N ALA A 2 -25.06 2.36 -7.66
CA ALA A 2 -26.31 3.09 -7.48
C ALA A 2 -27.33 2.46 -6.50
N ARG A 3 -27.47 1.12 -6.45
CA ARG A 3 -28.42 0.44 -5.55
C ARG A 3 -27.93 0.30 -4.10
N ASN A 4 -26.62 0.30 -3.85
CA ASN A 4 -26.03 0.09 -2.53
C ASN A 4 -25.75 1.40 -1.76
N GLY A 5 -26.03 2.53 -2.41
CA GLY A 5 -25.92 3.87 -1.85
C GLY A 5 -24.55 4.18 -1.26
N SER A 6 -24.50 4.78 -0.07
CA SER A 6 -23.25 5.26 0.56
C SER A 6 -23.10 4.81 2.01
N VAL A 7 -21.87 4.77 2.51
CA VAL A 7 -21.58 4.55 3.93
C VAL A 7 -21.53 5.90 4.64
N ARG A 8 -22.29 6.07 5.72
CA ARG A 8 -22.35 7.34 6.46
C ARG A 8 -21.00 7.66 7.10
N GLY A 9 -20.46 8.85 6.78
CA GLY A 9 -19.12 9.27 7.18
C GLY A 9 -18.01 8.40 6.57
N GLY A 10 -18.33 7.59 5.57
CA GLY A 10 -17.41 6.74 4.84
C GLY A 10 -16.54 7.56 3.90
N ALA A 11 -15.24 7.31 3.91
CA ALA A 11 -14.29 7.94 3.01
C ALA A 11 -13.14 6.98 2.67
N ILE A 12 -12.46 7.25 1.56
CA ILE A 12 -11.25 6.56 1.12
C ILE A 12 -10.12 7.58 1.01
N VAL A 13 -8.91 7.18 1.39
CA VAL A 13 -7.66 7.86 1.05
C VAL A 13 -6.82 6.98 0.13
N VAL A 14 -6.11 7.64 -0.78
CA VAL A 14 -5.19 6.99 -1.71
C VAL A 14 -3.78 7.14 -1.16
N VAL A 15 -3.14 6.01 -0.85
CA VAL A 15 -1.75 5.95 -0.42
C VAL A 15 -0.91 5.40 -1.57
N VAL A 16 0.04 6.19 -2.06
CA VAL A 16 1.03 5.71 -3.02
C VAL A 16 2.21 5.07 -2.29
N MET A 17 2.76 4.03 -2.88
CA MET A 17 3.85 3.24 -2.33
C MET A 17 4.93 2.99 -3.41
N GLY A 18 6.03 2.35 -3.02
CA GLY A 18 7.07 1.94 -3.96
C GLY A 18 7.72 3.12 -4.69
N LYS A 19 7.89 3.02 -6.02
CA LYS A 19 8.49 4.09 -6.84
C LYS A 19 7.61 5.34 -6.91
N THR A 20 6.30 5.15 -7.03
CA THR A 20 5.32 6.26 -7.05
C THR A 20 5.41 7.04 -5.74
N GLY A 21 5.43 6.33 -4.61
CA GLY A 21 5.62 6.94 -3.29
C GLY A 21 7.02 7.54 -3.09
N GLY A 22 8.06 6.98 -3.69
CA GLY A 22 9.42 7.53 -3.64
C GLY A 22 9.70 8.73 -4.57
N ARG A 23 8.80 9.09 -5.50
CA ARG A 23 9.07 10.04 -6.61
C ARG A 23 10.15 9.52 -7.59
N GLU A 24 10.23 8.20 -7.76
CA GLU A 24 11.26 7.51 -8.56
C GLU A 24 10.65 6.84 -9.80
N MET A 25 9.57 7.42 -10.33
CA MET A 25 8.84 6.83 -11.43
C MET A 25 9.63 6.91 -12.73
N LEU A 26 9.68 5.78 -13.44
CA LEU A 26 10.20 5.68 -14.80
C LEU A 26 9.06 5.30 -15.74
N SER A 27 9.25 5.54 -17.05
CA SER A 27 8.32 5.05 -18.07
C SER A 27 8.07 3.55 -17.90
N GLY A 28 6.80 3.13 -17.97
CA GLY A 28 6.38 1.74 -17.77
C GLY A 28 6.42 1.23 -16.33
N SER A 29 6.64 2.09 -15.31
CA SER A 29 6.57 1.65 -13.91
C SER A 29 5.13 1.49 -13.44
N ASP A 30 4.83 0.37 -12.79
CA ASP A 30 3.57 0.16 -12.09
C ASP A 30 3.38 1.16 -10.95
N HIS A 31 2.13 1.54 -10.70
CA HIS A 31 1.74 2.41 -9.60
C HIS A 31 1.40 1.58 -8.36
N GLY A 32 2.30 1.61 -7.39
CA GLY A 32 2.06 1.01 -6.07
C GLY A 32 0.98 1.78 -5.33
N LEU A 33 -0.17 1.17 -5.06
CA LEU A 33 -1.29 1.80 -4.37
C LEU A 33 -1.82 0.96 -3.21
N MET A 34 -2.24 1.65 -2.15
CA MET A 34 -3.04 1.12 -1.06
C MET A 34 -4.22 2.06 -0.82
N LEU A 35 -5.44 1.54 -0.92
CA LEU A 35 -6.66 2.31 -0.67
C LEU A 35 -7.16 2.03 0.74
N VAL A 36 -7.08 3.06 1.60
CA VAL A 36 -7.44 2.96 3.01
C VAL A 36 -8.77 3.65 3.22
N TYR A 37 -9.74 2.97 3.84
CA TYR A 37 -11.04 3.55 4.15
C TYR A 37 -11.25 3.76 5.64
N GLY A 38 -12.10 4.73 5.96
CA GLY A 38 -12.62 4.97 7.30
C GLY A 38 -14.11 5.27 7.25
N HIS A 39 -14.80 5.05 8.36
CA HIS A 39 -16.22 5.37 8.54
C HIS A 39 -16.48 5.71 10.01
N LEU A 40 -17.71 6.11 10.34
CA LEU A 40 -18.13 6.27 11.74
C LEU A 40 -18.29 4.89 12.39
N ASP A 41 -17.77 4.71 13.61
CA ASP A 41 -17.71 3.41 14.28
C ASP A 41 -19.08 2.73 14.46
N ALA A 42 -20.13 3.53 14.72
CA ALA A 42 -21.50 3.03 14.86
C ALA A 42 -22.14 2.57 13.54
N VAL A 43 -21.46 2.71 12.40
CA VAL A 43 -21.99 2.34 11.08
C VAL A 43 -21.42 0.99 10.68
N ILE A 44 -22.30 -0.01 10.56
CA ILE A 44 -21.93 -1.39 10.16
C ILE A 44 -22.32 -1.72 8.72
N GLU A 45 -23.22 -0.94 8.12
CA GLU A 45 -23.75 -1.16 6.78
C GLU A 45 -23.98 0.13 5.96
N SER A 46 -24.05 -0.01 4.64
CA SER A 46 -24.33 1.07 3.70
C SER A 46 -25.82 1.42 3.66
N ARG A 47 -26.12 2.68 3.35
CA ARG A 47 -27.50 3.19 3.19
C ARG A 47 -27.84 3.29 1.71
N GLY A 48 -28.66 2.37 1.23
CA GLY A 48 -29.18 2.33 -0.14
C GLY A 48 -30.37 1.39 -0.25
N ALA A 49 -30.91 1.19 -1.46
CA ALA A 49 -32.00 0.24 -1.70
C ALA A 49 -31.64 -1.21 -1.33
N GLN A 50 -30.34 -1.54 -1.32
CA GLN A 50 -29.79 -2.78 -0.79
C GLN A 50 -28.61 -2.49 0.12
N HIS A 51 -28.73 -2.84 1.39
CA HIS A 51 -27.67 -2.66 2.37
C HIS A 51 -26.53 -3.64 2.12
N LEU A 52 -25.30 -3.19 2.41
CA LEU A 52 -24.11 -4.04 2.40
C LEU A 52 -23.31 -3.79 3.68
N PRO A 53 -22.66 -4.80 4.24
CA PRO A 53 -21.62 -4.60 5.24
C PRO A 53 -20.59 -3.58 4.73
N VAL A 54 -20.15 -2.68 5.60
CA VAL A 54 -19.25 -1.57 5.22
C VAL A 54 -18.00 -2.05 4.49
N SER A 55 -17.37 -3.12 4.99
CA SER A 55 -16.18 -3.71 4.36
C SER A 55 -16.45 -4.14 2.92
N GLN A 56 -17.58 -4.82 2.67
CA GLN A 56 -17.97 -5.26 1.33
C GLN A 56 -18.27 -4.06 0.41
N TRP A 57 -18.92 -3.03 0.93
CA TRP A 57 -19.19 -1.82 0.16
C TRP A 57 -17.89 -1.16 -0.32
N PHE A 58 -16.90 -1.00 0.57
CA PHE A 58 -15.61 -0.42 0.22
C PHE A 58 -14.78 -1.32 -0.70
N VAL A 59 -14.80 -2.63 -0.52
CA VAL A 59 -14.15 -3.57 -1.46
C VAL A 59 -14.73 -3.42 -2.86
N ARG A 60 -16.05 -3.32 -3.00
CA ARG A 60 -16.69 -3.08 -4.30
C ARG A 60 -16.33 -1.70 -4.87
N ALA A 61 -16.23 -0.68 -4.03
CA ALA A 61 -15.80 0.66 -4.45
C ALA A 61 -14.38 0.66 -5.00
N VAL A 62 -13.45 -0.01 -4.30
CA VAL A 62 -12.06 -0.11 -4.72
C VAL A 62 -11.92 -0.96 -5.99
N HIS A 63 -12.66 -2.07 -6.12
CA HIS A 63 -12.67 -2.83 -7.38
C HIS A 63 -13.18 -2.01 -8.55
N ALA A 64 -14.24 -1.21 -8.36
CA ALA A 64 -14.74 -0.32 -9.41
C ALA A 64 -13.70 0.74 -9.80
N TYR A 65 -13.00 1.32 -8.82
CA TYR A 65 -11.89 2.24 -9.08
C TYR A 65 -10.77 1.58 -9.88
N ILE A 66 -10.29 0.40 -9.45
CA ILE A 66 -9.24 -0.34 -10.15
C ILE A 66 -9.67 -0.63 -11.59
N ALA A 67 -10.89 -1.14 -11.77
CA ALA A 67 -11.43 -1.45 -13.09
C ALA A 67 -11.42 -0.23 -14.03
N VAL A 68 -11.75 0.96 -13.53
CA VAL A 68 -11.70 2.20 -14.34
C VAL A 68 -10.28 2.59 -14.70
N VAL A 69 -9.32 2.49 -13.76
CA VAL A 69 -7.92 2.87 -14.01
C VAL A 69 -7.21 1.88 -14.94
N THR A 70 -7.55 0.59 -14.83
CA THR A 70 -6.90 -0.49 -15.59
C THR A 70 -7.73 -0.94 -16.80
N ALA A 71 -8.87 -0.32 -17.09
CA ALA A 71 -9.69 -0.69 -18.24
C ALA A 71 -8.89 -0.51 -19.53
N PRO A 72 -8.89 -1.49 -20.45
CA PRO A 72 -8.26 -1.33 -21.75
C PRO A 72 -9.08 -0.33 -22.58
N GLY A 73 -8.55 0.87 -22.79
CA GLY A 73 -9.04 1.82 -23.77
C GLY A 73 -8.45 1.58 -25.15
N VAL A 74 -8.85 2.40 -26.14
CA VAL A 74 -8.26 2.39 -27.49
C VAL A 74 -6.74 2.61 -27.44
N ASP A 75 -6.29 3.44 -26.48
CA ASP A 75 -4.87 3.76 -26.25
C ASP A 75 -4.22 2.90 -25.14
N GLY A 76 -4.88 1.84 -24.70
CA GLY A 76 -4.46 1.02 -23.55
C GLY A 76 -4.98 1.52 -22.20
N PRO A 77 -4.54 0.93 -21.07
CA PRO A 77 -4.95 1.36 -19.74
C PRO A 77 -4.30 2.69 -19.35
N LEU A 78 -4.95 3.45 -18.46
CA LEU A 78 -4.37 4.69 -17.93
C LEU A 78 -3.07 4.41 -17.17
N TYR A 79 -3.12 3.45 -16.25
CA TYR A 79 -1.97 3.00 -15.47
C TYR A 79 -2.08 1.53 -15.11
N ALA A 80 -0.94 0.83 -15.11
CA ALA A 80 -0.81 -0.44 -14.42
C ALA A 80 -0.73 -0.18 -12.90
N LEU A 81 -1.57 -0.87 -12.12
CA LEU A 81 -1.65 -0.74 -10.67
C LEU A 81 -1.03 -1.98 -9.99
N ASP A 82 -0.11 -1.76 -9.05
CA ASP A 82 0.39 -2.80 -8.15
C ASP A 82 -0.19 -2.62 -6.75
N MET A 83 -1.12 -3.49 -6.39
CA MET A 83 -1.78 -3.46 -5.07
C MET A 83 -1.09 -4.39 -4.04
N ARG A 84 0.00 -5.08 -4.39
CA ARG A 84 0.59 -6.15 -3.56
C ARG A 84 1.31 -5.63 -2.31
N LEU A 85 1.59 -4.34 -2.24
CA LEU A 85 2.27 -3.71 -1.10
C LEU A 85 1.31 -3.39 0.07
N ARG A 86 0.01 -3.66 -0.07
CA ARG A 86 -0.96 -3.53 1.02
C ARG A 86 -0.72 -4.58 2.12
N PRO A 87 -1.19 -4.35 3.37
CA PRO A 87 -1.19 -5.34 4.45
C PRO A 87 -1.60 -6.74 3.98
N SER A 88 -0.85 -7.76 4.41
CA SER A 88 -1.08 -9.17 4.04
C SER A 88 -1.00 -9.45 2.52
N GLY A 89 -0.49 -8.51 1.72
CA GLY A 89 -0.36 -8.60 0.27
C GLY A 89 -1.66 -8.98 -0.42
N ASN A 90 -1.67 -10.12 -1.11
CA ASN A 90 -2.84 -10.60 -1.85
C ASN A 90 -3.87 -11.36 -1.01
N LYS A 91 -3.59 -11.63 0.26
CA LYS A 91 -4.47 -12.43 1.13
C LYS A 91 -5.63 -11.62 1.70
N GLU A 92 -5.46 -10.31 1.81
CA GLU A 92 -6.49 -9.42 2.34
C GLU A 92 -7.28 -8.69 1.25
N PRO A 93 -8.49 -8.21 1.60
CA PRO A 93 -9.30 -7.41 0.70
C PRO A 93 -8.51 -6.21 0.15
N VAL A 94 -8.78 -5.85 -1.09
CA VAL A 94 -8.08 -4.76 -1.78
C VAL A 94 -8.31 -3.38 -1.13
N ALA A 95 -9.38 -3.25 -0.36
CA ALA A 95 -9.70 -2.08 0.45
C ALA A 95 -9.31 -2.34 1.91
N VAL A 96 -8.43 -1.50 2.45
CA VAL A 96 -7.88 -1.67 3.80
C VAL A 96 -8.61 -0.74 4.76
N SER A 97 -9.15 -1.25 5.87
CA SER A 97 -9.73 -0.35 6.87
C SER A 97 -8.60 0.36 7.64
N ILE A 98 -8.82 1.61 8.06
CA ILE A 98 -7.83 2.34 8.88
C ILE A 98 -7.47 1.57 10.15
N GLY A 99 -8.45 0.91 10.79
CA GLY A 99 -8.20 0.08 11.97
C GLY A 99 -7.40 -1.18 11.65
N SER A 100 -7.62 -1.81 10.49
CA SER A 100 -6.83 -2.96 10.03
C SER A 100 -5.38 -2.55 9.76
N LEU A 101 -5.16 -1.41 9.10
CA LEU A 101 -3.83 -0.86 8.87
C LEU A 101 -3.07 -0.70 10.19
N GLN A 102 -3.70 -0.08 11.19
CA GLN A 102 -3.11 0.12 12.52
C GLN A 102 -2.79 -1.19 13.22
N ARG A 103 -3.76 -2.12 13.29
CA ARG A 103 -3.56 -3.41 13.98
C ARG A 103 -2.50 -4.27 13.31
N TYR A 104 -2.58 -4.43 12.00
CA TYR A 104 -1.64 -5.24 11.23
C TYR A 104 -0.20 -4.77 11.44
N HIS A 105 0.02 -3.46 11.29
CA HIS A 105 1.32 -2.88 11.51
C HIS A 105 1.72 -2.74 12.97
N ALA A 106 0.83 -2.92 13.94
CA ALA A 106 1.22 -3.01 15.34
C ALA A 106 1.78 -4.42 15.66
N SER A 107 1.08 -5.48 15.27
CA SER A 107 1.33 -6.84 15.78
C SER A 107 1.84 -7.86 14.76
N GLU A 108 1.53 -7.72 13.47
CA GLU A 108 1.69 -8.80 12.48
C GLU A 108 2.72 -8.49 11.40
N ALA A 109 2.92 -7.21 11.07
CA ALA A 109 3.78 -6.80 9.97
C ALA A 109 5.26 -7.14 10.23
N TRP A 110 5.87 -7.78 9.23
CA TRP A 110 7.28 -8.10 9.19
C TRP A 110 8.12 -6.82 9.06
N ALA A 111 9.39 -6.87 9.47
CA ALA A 111 10.28 -5.72 9.41
C ALA A 111 10.36 -5.12 7.99
N TRP A 112 10.44 -5.96 6.96
CA TRP A 112 10.49 -5.50 5.56
C TRP A 112 9.19 -4.85 5.08
N GLU A 113 8.02 -5.26 5.61
CA GLU A 113 6.73 -4.62 5.28
C GLU A 113 6.65 -3.22 5.87
N ARG A 114 7.17 -3.05 7.09
CA ARG A 114 7.32 -1.72 7.71
C ARG A 114 8.33 -0.87 6.95
N MET A 115 9.45 -1.45 6.52
CA MET A 115 10.42 -0.75 5.66
C MET A 115 9.77 -0.24 4.37
N ALA A 116 8.84 -0.99 3.77
CA ALA A 116 8.12 -0.54 2.58
C ALA A 116 7.28 0.74 2.82
N LEU A 117 6.85 0.99 4.07
CA LEU A 117 6.08 2.18 4.44
C LEU A 117 6.90 3.48 4.40
N THR A 118 8.22 3.41 4.54
CA THR A 118 9.10 4.60 4.52
C THR A 118 8.99 5.41 3.21
N GLY A 119 8.68 4.73 2.11
CA GLY A 119 8.50 5.33 0.79
C GLY A 119 7.04 5.60 0.43
N THR A 120 6.14 5.76 1.41
CA THR A 120 4.70 5.94 1.16
C THR A 120 4.24 7.36 1.40
N ARG A 121 3.19 7.77 0.67
CA ARG A 121 2.59 9.10 0.80
C ARG A 121 1.09 9.05 0.59
N VAL A 122 0.34 9.76 1.42
CA VAL A 122 -1.11 9.95 1.22
C VAL A 122 -1.35 11.12 0.25
N ILE A 123 -1.84 10.81 -0.94
CA ILE A 123 -1.97 11.79 -2.03
C ILE A 123 -3.38 12.35 -2.24
N ALA A 124 -4.42 11.62 -1.79
CA ALA A 124 -5.80 12.03 -1.98
C ALA A 124 -6.72 11.55 -0.85
N GLY A 125 -7.85 12.24 -0.70
CA GLY A 125 -8.92 11.94 0.25
C GLY A 125 -9.13 13.05 1.30
N PRO A 126 -10.12 12.91 2.19
CA PRO A 126 -10.47 13.94 3.16
C PRO A 126 -9.37 14.15 4.20
N ALA A 127 -9.11 15.42 4.57
CA ALA A 127 -8.01 15.81 5.45
C ALA A 127 -7.97 15.01 6.77
N ALA A 128 -9.13 14.79 7.41
CA ALA A 128 -9.21 14.04 8.66
C ALA A 128 -8.77 12.57 8.50
N LEU A 129 -9.16 11.90 7.42
CA LEU A 129 -8.75 10.52 7.18
C LEU A 129 -7.29 10.44 6.72
N ARG A 130 -6.81 11.43 5.96
CA ARG A 130 -5.39 11.54 5.58
C ARG A 130 -4.51 11.63 6.82
N ALA A 131 -4.83 12.50 7.76
CA ALA A 131 -4.11 12.64 9.02
C ALA A 131 -4.09 11.34 9.83
N LYS A 132 -5.20 10.59 9.86
CA LYS A 132 -5.25 9.26 10.52
C LYS A 132 -4.36 8.24 9.83
N ALA A 133 -4.37 8.18 8.50
CA ALA A 133 -3.53 7.27 7.72
C ALA A 133 -2.03 7.62 7.87
N ASP A 134 -1.67 8.90 7.78
CA ASP A 134 -0.30 9.38 8.02
C ASP A 134 0.15 9.05 9.45
N GLY A 135 -0.72 9.22 10.44
CA GLY A 135 -0.48 8.82 11.82
C GLY A 135 -0.21 7.33 11.96
N ALA A 136 -1.07 6.47 11.39
CA ALA A 136 -0.90 5.02 11.43
C ALA A 136 0.40 4.56 10.75
N ILE A 137 0.77 5.17 9.62
CA ILE A 137 2.02 4.89 8.91
C ILE A 137 3.22 5.32 9.78
N ARG A 138 3.17 6.53 10.35
CA ARG A 138 4.22 7.04 11.25
C ARG A 138 4.38 6.12 12.46
N ASP A 139 3.29 5.76 13.12
CA ASP A 139 3.31 4.90 14.29
C ASP A 139 3.90 3.52 13.97
N SER A 140 3.59 2.96 12.79
CA SER A 140 4.20 1.70 12.33
C SER A 140 5.73 1.79 12.21
N LEU A 141 6.23 2.92 11.69
CA LEU A 141 7.65 3.17 11.49
C LEU A 141 8.37 3.45 12.81
N THR A 142 7.79 4.27 13.69
CA THR A 142 8.42 4.65 14.96
C THR A 142 8.35 3.55 16.02
N HIS A 143 7.44 2.59 15.88
CA HIS A 143 7.30 1.43 16.77
C HIS A 143 7.72 0.12 16.08
N ALA A 144 8.58 0.17 15.07
CA ALA A 144 9.02 -1.00 14.30
C ALA A 144 9.91 -1.99 15.09
N GLY A 145 10.32 -1.65 16.30
CA GLY A 145 11.11 -2.50 17.20
C GLY A 145 12.58 -2.08 17.31
N LYS A 146 13.44 -3.01 17.74
CA LYS A 146 14.86 -2.72 18.00
C LYS A 146 15.64 -2.53 16.68
N PRO A 147 16.44 -1.45 16.52
CA PRO A 147 17.20 -1.20 15.30
C PRO A 147 18.11 -2.35 14.86
N ALA A 148 18.72 -3.07 15.81
CA ALA A 148 19.56 -4.23 15.51
C ALA A 148 18.78 -5.34 14.80
N LYS A 149 17.55 -5.63 15.26
CA LYS A 149 16.69 -6.63 14.62
C LYS A 149 16.26 -6.21 13.22
N ILE A 150 15.91 -4.94 13.04
CA ILE A 150 15.54 -4.38 11.72
C ILE A 150 16.69 -4.57 10.73
N ARG A 151 17.93 -4.25 11.13
CA ARG A 151 19.13 -4.47 10.30
C ARG A 151 19.32 -5.94 9.93
N THR A 152 19.22 -6.85 10.91
CA THR A 152 19.35 -8.30 10.66
C THR A 152 18.27 -8.80 9.69
N ASP A 153 17.01 -8.44 9.90
CA ASP A 153 15.90 -8.86 9.06
C ASP A 153 16.04 -8.28 7.63
N ALA A 154 16.49 -7.03 7.50
CA ALA A 154 16.72 -6.39 6.21
C ALA A 154 17.84 -7.07 5.40
N VAL A 155 18.95 -7.43 6.05
CA VAL A 155 20.05 -8.18 5.42
C VAL A 155 19.56 -9.56 4.96
N ALA A 156 18.82 -10.27 5.81
CA ALA A 156 18.27 -11.58 5.47
C ALA A 156 17.30 -11.50 4.27
N MET A 157 16.44 -10.48 4.24
CA MET A 157 15.51 -10.25 3.14
C MET A 157 16.23 -9.86 1.85
N ARG A 158 17.26 -8.99 1.93
CA ARG A 158 18.07 -8.61 0.76
C ARG A 158 18.80 -9.81 0.16
N ALA A 159 19.37 -10.67 1.01
CA ALA A 159 20.03 -11.90 0.59
C ALA A 159 19.05 -12.87 -0.09
N ARG A 160 17.82 -12.97 0.41
CA ARG A 160 16.75 -13.74 -0.24
C ARG A 160 16.41 -13.17 -1.62
N LEU A 161 16.17 -11.87 -1.73
CA LEU A 161 15.86 -11.21 -3.00
C LEU A 161 16.99 -11.39 -4.03
N ALA A 162 18.25 -11.32 -3.62
CA ALA A 162 19.39 -11.52 -4.51
C ALA A 162 19.43 -12.93 -5.13
N ARG A 163 18.92 -13.95 -4.41
CA ARG A 163 18.82 -15.33 -4.93
C ARG A 163 17.63 -15.51 -5.85
N GLU A 164 16.49 -14.92 -5.52
CA GLU A 164 15.24 -15.07 -6.29
C GLU A 164 15.22 -14.18 -7.54
N LEU A 165 15.91 -13.04 -7.51
CA LEU A 165 15.98 -12.05 -8.58
C LEU A 165 17.44 -11.65 -8.83
N PRO A 166 18.23 -12.54 -9.48
CA PRO A 166 19.62 -12.24 -9.80
C PRO A 166 19.70 -11.11 -10.85
N PRO A 167 20.82 -10.35 -10.89
CA PRO A 167 20.96 -9.24 -11.83
C PRO A 167 21.05 -9.70 -13.28
N GLU A 168 20.48 -8.89 -14.18
CA GLU A 168 20.52 -9.12 -15.63
C GLU A 168 21.81 -8.55 -16.24
N GLY A 169 22.84 -9.38 -16.28
CA GLY A 169 24.10 -9.04 -16.93
C GLY A 169 24.93 -7.99 -16.19
N LYS A 170 25.95 -7.46 -16.87
CA LYS A 170 26.97 -6.58 -16.27
C LYS A 170 26.52 -5.14 -16.08
N LEU A 171 25.37 -4.73 -16.60
CA LEU A 171 24.90 -3.33 -16.53
C LEU A 171 23.57 -3.17 -15.80
N ASP A 172 23.13 -4.19 -15.06
CA ASP A 172 21.94 -4.06 -14.23
C ASP A 172 22.19 -3.12 -13.04
N VAL A 173 21.80 -1.86 -13.22
CA VAL A 173 21.94 -0.79 -12.24
C VAL A 173 21.01 -0.95 -11.03
N LYS A 174 20.03 -1.85 -11.10
CA LYS A 174 19.00 -2.03 -10.07
C LYS A 174 19.36 -3.14 -9.09
N LEU A 175 19.70 -4.33 -9.60
CA LEU A 175 19.79 -5.56 -8.78
C LEU A 175 21.22 -5.92 -8.38
N ARG A 176 22.25 -5.41 -9.09
CA ARG A 176 23.65 -5.69 -8.76
C ARG A 176 24.04 -5.16 -7.37
N PRO A 177 25.10 -5.70 -6.75
CA PRO A 177 25.69 -5.11 -5.56
C PRO A 177 26.04 -3.63 -5.81
N GLY A 178 25.68 -2.75 -4.88
CA GLY A 178 25.77 -1.29 -5.01
C GLY A 178 24.71 -0.65 -5.89
N GLY A 179 23.80 -1.43 -6.48
CA GLY A 179 22.70 -0.95 -7.32
C GLY A 179 21.62 -0.21 -6.54
N SER A 180 20.67 0.37 -7.27
CA SER A 180 19.62 1.23 -6.70
C SER A 180 18.75 0.51 -5.66
N MET A 181 18.54 -0.80 -5.78
CA MET A 181 17.80 -1.58 -4.79
C MET A 181 18.52 -1.64 -3.44
N GLU A 182 19.84 -1.76 -3.44
CA GLU A 182 20.63 -1.83 -2.21
C GLU A 182 20.68 -0.48 -1.50
N VAL A 183 20.87 0.62 -2.25
CA VAL A 183 20.76 1.98 -1.71
C VAL A 183 19.40 2.20 -1.06
N LYS A 184 18.32 1.75 -1.71
CA LYS A 184 16.97 1.82 -1.14
C LYS A 184 16.88 1.03 0.17
N PHE A 185 17.36 -0.21 0.21
CA PHE A 185 17.37 -0.99 1.45
C PHE A 185 18.10 -0.29 2.58
N VAL A 186 19.29 0.28 2.31
CA VAL A 186 20.05 1.04 3.31
C VAL A 186 19.25 2.24 3.82
N ALA A 187 18.68 3.03 2.91
CA ALA A 187 17.88 4.20 3.28
C ALA A 187 16.61 3.85 4.08
N GLN A 188 16.02 2.68 3.85
CA GLN A 188 14.81 2.24 4.57
C GLN A 188 15.11 1.66 5.96
N VAL A 189 16.36 1.25 6.22
CA VAL A 189 16.81 0.69 7.50
C VAL A 189 17.27 1.76 8.48
N LEU A 190 17.78 2.88 7.97
CA LEU A 190 18.27 4.02 8.75
C LEU A 190 17.11 4.93 9.20
#